data_AF-A0A7K2W508-F1
#
_entry.id   AF-A0A7K2W508-F1
#
_cell.length_a   1.000
_cell.length_b   1.000
_cell.length_c   1.000
_cell.angle_alpha   90.00
_cell.angle_beta   90.00
_cell.angle_gamma   90.00
#
_symmetry.space_group_name_H-M   'P 1'
#
loop_
_entity.id
_entity.type
_entity.pdbx_description
1 polymer ?
#
loop_
_entity_poly.entity_id
_entity_poly.type
_entity_poly.pdbx_seq_one_letter_code
_entity_poly.pdbx_strand_id
1 'polypeptide(L)'
;MTVAVAPEVRAAQRRIVSTINASGRLNADGLALWREVNCGEWKATAADISRDLDLLQVPHTIVTAFRFPLATSYSKAMREGEEVRILRRDLAHLVPWMPSMERTVADIPEDAPHWDFSVFQPRADGMVIAKLALSAEWPAWSKKQARAARLVCAECDYDLREFKDETRMPFDVRLPERPKARRLVCGQCCNDGVDEMERLAALAGKPS
;
A
#
# COMPACT_ATOMS: atom_id res chain seq x y z
N MET A 1 -16.36 37.63 12.54
CA MET A 1 -17.65 36.91 12.49
C MET A 1 -17.37 35.45 12.22
N THR A 2 -17.59 34.56 13.19
CA THR A 2 -17.47 33.11 12.98
C THR A 2 -18.74 32.62 12.29
N VAL A 3 -18.62 32.22 11.03
CA VAL A 3 -19.72 31.56 10.31
C VAL A 3 -20.08 30.29 11.09
N ALA A 4 -21.34 30.14 11.48
CA ALA A 4 -21.79 28.93 12.16
C ALA A 4 -21.67 27.75 11.19
N VAL A 5 -20.76 26.81 11.51
CA VAL A 5 -20.59 25.58 10.75
C VAL A 5 -21.88 24.76 10.84
N ALA A 6 -22.40 24.34 9.70
CA ALA A 6 -23.64 23.57 9.63
C ALA A 6 -23.55 22.26 10.46
N PRO A 7 -24.64 21.82 11.10
CA PRO A 7 -24.63 20.65 11.99
C PRO A 7 -24.05 19.38 11.36
N GLU A 8 -24.36 19.13 10.09
CA GLU A 8 -23.89 18.00 9.30
C GLU A 8 -22.38 18.04 9.07
N VAL A 9 -21.81 19.22 8.83
CA VAL A 9 -20.36 19.42 8.66
C VAL A 9 -19.64 19.16 9.99
N ARG A 10 -20.22 19.62 11.11
CA ARG A 10 -19.67 19.32 12.44
C ARG A 10 -19.76 17.82 12.78
N ALA A 11 -20.81 17.13 12.35
CA ALA A 11 -20.94 15.69 12.53
C ALA A 11 -19.92 14.92 11.69
N ALA A 12 -19.72 15.30 10.42
CA ALA A 12 -18.70 14.74 9.54
C ALA A 12 -17.30 14.95 10.13
N GLN A 13 -16.99 16.17 10.60
CA GLN A 13 -15.73 16.48 11.28
C GLN A 13 -15.44 15.52 12.44
N ARG A 14 -16.41 15.30 13.34
CA ARG A 14 -16.24 14.37 14.47
C ARG A 14 -15.99 12.93 14.03
N ARG A 15 -16.70 12.46 12.99
CA ARG A 15 -16.52 11.10 12.44
C ARG A 15 -15.15 10.92 11.80
N ILE A 16 -14.69 11.91 11.03
CA ILE A 16 -13.36 11.89 10.40
C ILE A 16 -12.25 11.93 11.46
N VAL A 17 -12.32 12.86 12.43
CA VAL A 17 -11.31 12.94 13.50
C VAL A 17 -11.22 11.62 14.28
N SER A 18 -12.37 11.04 14.65
CA SER A 18 -12.41 9.73 15.32
C SER A 18 -11.79 8.63 14.46
N THR A 19 -12.13 8.60 13.17
CA THR A 19 -11.63 7.63 12.19
C THR A 19 -10.11 7.72 12.01
N ILE A 20 -9.57 8.93 11.89
CA ILE A 20 -8.13 9.19 11.77
C ILE A 20 -7.41 8.71 13.02
N ASN A 21 -7.89 9.08 14.20
CA ASN A 21 -7.26 8.67 15.46
C ASN A 21 -7.28 7.14 15.66
N ALA A 22 -8.36 6.47 15.26
CA ALA A 22 -8.51 5.04 15.45
C ALA A 22 -7.75 4.17 14.42
N SER A 23 -7.63 4.65 13.18
CA SER A 23 -7.20 3.80 12.05
C SER A 23 -6.32 4.49 11.01
N GLY A 24 -5.98 5.77 11.22
CA GLY A 24 -5.11 6.54 10.33
C GLY A 24 -3.70 5.97 10.28
N ARG A 25 -3.18 5.88 9.05
CA ARG A 25 -1.78 5.54 8.78
C ARG A 25 -1.15 6.66 7.99
N LEU A 26 -0.21 7.34 8.63
CA LEU A 26 0.54 8.44 8.05
C LEU A 26 1.93 7.94 7.63
N ASN A 27 2.38 8.34 6.45
CA ASN A 27 3.70 8.03 5.93
C ASN A 27 4.19 9.14 4.97
N ALA A 28 5.24 8.90 4.17
CA ALA A 28 5.77 9.92 3.27
C ALA A 28 4.77 10.39 2.20
N ASP A 29 3.87 9.52 1.73
CA ASP A 29 2.92 9.84 0.67
C ASP A 29 1.65 10.52 1.18
N GLY A 30 1.30 10.33 2.45
CA GLY A 30 0.18 11.00 3.08
C GLY A 30 -0.54 10.14 4.11
N LEU A 31 -1.85 10.34 4.22
CA LEU A 31 -2.72 9.65 5.17
C LEU A 31 -3.60 8.62 4.47
N ALA A 32 -3.68 7.42 5.04
CA ALA A 32 -4.49 6.34 4.54
C ALA A 32 -5.42 5.79 5.63
N LEU A 33 -6.66 5.47 5.22
CA LEU A 33 -7.72 4.93 6.07
C LEU A 33 -8.27 3.64 5.44
N TRP A 34 -7.80 2.50 5.91
CA TRP A 34 -8.19 1.19 5.37
C TRP A 34 -9.55 0.72 5.91
N ARG A 35 -10.36 0.11 5.04
CA ARG A 35 -11.64 -0.53 5.36
C ARG A 35 -11.74 -1.90 4.72
N GLU A 36 -12.22 -2.85 5.52
CA GLU A 36 -12.53 -4.18 5.03
C GLU A 36 -13.74 -4.13 4.09
N VAL A 37 -13.70 -4.90 3.00
CA VAL A 37 -14.90 -5.11 2.19
C VAL A 37 -15.96 -5.79 3.07
N ASN A 38 -17.19 -5.27 3.06
CA ASN A 38 -18.30 -5.77 3.89
C ASN A 38 -18.04 -5.66 5.40
N CYS A 39 -17.52 -4.52 5.88
CA CYS A 39 -17.20 -4.29 7.30
C CYS A 39 -18.40 -4.30 8.28
N GLY A 40 -19.60 -4.60 7.81
CA GLY A 40 -20.85 -4.65 8.58
C GLY A 40 -21.39 -3.25 8.93
N GLU A 41 -22.52 -3.22 9.63
CA GLU A 41 -23.25 -1.99 9.98
C GLU A 41 -22.51 -1.08 10.98
N TRP A 42 -21.57 -1.64 11.74
CA TRP A 42 -20.92 -0.96 12.88
C TRP A 42 -19.67 -0.16 12.50
N LYS A 43 -19.23 -0.22 11.24
CA LYS A 43 -18.02 0.45 10.75
C LYS A 43 -18.34 1.28 9.51
N ALA A 44 -17.81 2.50 9.47
CA ALA A 44 -17.90 3.33 8.28
C ALA A 44 -17.18 2.66 7.10
N THR A 45 -17.87 2.54 5.97
CA THR A 45 -17.29 2.08 4.70
C THR A 45 -16.32 3.11 4.14
N ALA A 46 -15.54 2.76 3.11
CA ALA A 46 -14.71 3.74 2.41
C ALA A 46 -15.57 4.85 1.77
N ALA A 47 -16.76 4.49 1.26
CA ALA A 47 -17.72 5.44 0.70
C ALA A 47 -18.30 6.40 1.76
N ASP A 48 -18.55 5.93 2.99
CA ASP A 48 -19.02 6.81 4.07
C ASP A 48 -17.95 7.82 4.50
N ILE A 49 -16.69 7.37 4.57
CA ILE A 49 -15.55 8.25 4.86
C ILE A 49 -15.37 9.26 3.72
N SER A 50 -15.45 8.80 2.48
CA SER A 50 -15.35 9.66 1.29
C SER A 50 -16.41 10.77 1.31
N ARG A 51 -17.67 10.42 1.58
CA ARG A 51 -18.77 11.39 1.72
C ARG A 51 -18.51 12.42 2.82
N ASP A 52 -17.99 11.99 3.96
CA ASP A 52 -17.63 12.91 5.05
C ASP A 52 -16.46 13.81 4.66
N LEU A 53 -15.45 13.31 3.94
CA LEU A 53 -14.34 14.12 3.43
C LEU A 53 -14.79 15.12 2.35
N ASP A 54 -15.76 14.76 1.51
CA ASP A 54 -16.36 15.66 0.53
C ASP A 54 -17.05 16.85 1.22
N LEU A 55 -17.81 16.60 2.30
CA LEU A 55 -18.43 17.66 3.11
C LEU A 55 -17.38 18.59 3.75
N LEU A 56 -16.22 18.07 4.09
CA LEU A 56 -15.09 18.81 4.66
C LEU A 56 -14.18 19.43 3.59
N GLN A 57 -14.46 19.18 2.29
CA GLN A 57 -13.68 19.64 1.14
C GLN A 57 -12.21 19.19 1.20
N VAL A 58 -12.00 17.93 1.57
CA VAL A 58 -10.66 17.31 1.66
C VAL A 58 -10.45 16.40 0.43
N PRO A 59 -9.52 16.73 -0.48
CA PRO A 59 -9.21 15.89 -1.63
C PRO A 59 -8.76 14.50 -1.21
N HIS A 60 -9.32 13.46 -1.84
CA HIS A 60 -9.01 12.07 -1.51
C HIS A 60 -9.29 11.14 -2.70
N THR A 61 -8.79 9.91 -2.60
CA THR A 61 -9.07 8.82 -3.54
C THR A 61 -9.37 7.53 -2.78
N ILE A 62 -10.25 6.69 -3.32
CA ILE A 62 -10.45 5.32 -2.83
C ILE A 62 -9.66 4.38 -3.74
N VAL A 63 -8.83 3.52 -3.15
CA VAL A 63 -8.10 2.47 -3.88
C VAL A 63 -8.38 1.11 -3.29
N THR A 64 -8.34 0.06 -4.12
CA THR A 64 -8.28 -1.32 -3.61
C THR A 64 -6.88 -1.61 -3.09
N ALA A 65 -6.78 -2.11 -1.86
CA ALA A 65 -5.51 -2.41 -1.22
C ALA A 65 -5.58 -3.71 -0.40
N PHE A 66 -4.44 -4.38 -0.26
CA PHE A 66 -4.36 -5.69 0.39
C PHE A 66 -3.62 -5.61 1.73
N ARG A 67 -4.21 -6.21 2.77
CA ARG A 67 -3.60 -6.41 4.10
C ARG A 67 -3.18 -7.86 4.31
N PHE A 68 -2.18 -8.08 5.15
CA PHE A 68 -1.80 -9.43 5.57
C PHE A 68 -2.97 -10.12 6.35
N PRO A 69 -3.06 -11.46 6.32
CA PRO A 69 -4.06 -12.21 7.07
C PRO A 69 -3.85 -12.08 8.60
N LEU A 70 -4.92 -12.14 9.40
CA LEU A 70 -4.81 -12.07 10.87
C LEU A 70 -3.94 -13.20 11.45
N ALA A 71 -3.35 -12.96 12.62
CA ALA A 71 -2.23 -13.69 13.23
C ALA A 71 -2.37 -15.22 13.41
N THR A 72 -3.54 -15.81 13.16
CA THR A 72 -3.77 -17.27 13.19
C THR A 72 -3.82 -17.89 11.79
N SER A 73 -3.56 -17.12 10.73
CA SER A 73 -3.88 -17.51 9.36
C SER A 73 -2.81 -17.17 8.31
N TYR A 74 -1.52 -17.35 8.66
CA TYR A 74 -0.40 -17.04 7.75
C TYR A 74 -0.39 -17.84 6.43
N SER A 75 -1.18 -18.91 6.32
CA SER A 75 -1.38 -19.68 5.09
C SER A 75 -2.51 -19.16 4.20
N LYS A 76 -3.31 -18.19 4.66
CA LYS A 76 -4.45 -17.64 3.90
C LYS A 76 -4.02 -16.53 2.95
N ALA A 77 -4.86 -16.29 1.94
CA ALA A 77 -4.71 -15.16 1.02
C ALA A 77 -4.78 -13.83 1.77
N MET A 78 -4.12 -12.80 1.21
CA MET A 78 -4.23 -11.44 1.72
C MET A 78 -5.68 -10.97 1.74
N ARG A 79 -6.02 -10.14 2.72
CA ARG A 79 -7.35 -9.53 2.85
C ARG A 79 -7.46 -8.36 1.91
N GLU A 80 -8.40 -8.46 0.99
CA GLU A 80 -8.81 -7.36 0.13
C GLU A 80 -9.60 -6.33 0.95
N GLY A 81 -9.37 -5.06 0.67
CA GLY A 81 -10.06 -3.95 1.29
C GLY A 81 -9.97 -2.70 0.42
N GLU A 82 -10.65 -1.66 0.87
CA GLU A 82 -10.58 -0.33 0.29
C GLU A 82 -9.75 0.57 1.19
N GLU A 83 -9.01 1.51 0.62
CA GLU A 83 -8.23 2.48 1.36
C GLU A 83 -8.54 3.88 0.86
N VAL A 84 -9.02 4.73 1.75
CA VAL A 84 -9.20 6.15 1.47
C VAL A 84 -7.87 6.84 1.70
N ARG A 85 -7.30 7.43 0.64
CA ARG A 85 -5.98 8.05 0.63
C ARG A 85 -6.10 9.56 0.45
N ILE A 86 -5.42 10.32 1.30
CA ILE A 86 -5.23 11.77 1.21
C ILE A 86 -3.73 11.99 1.00
N LEU A 87 -3.36 12.59 -0.11
CA LEU A 87 -1.96 12.83 -0.45
C LEU A 87 -1.34 13.84 0.52
N ARG A 88 -0.02 13.77 0.71
CA ARG A 88 0.73 14.67 1.60
C ARG A 88 0.44 16.14 1.33
N ARG A 89 0.41 16.53 0.06
CA ARG A 89 0.10 17.90 -0.39
C ARG A 89 -1.31 18.36 0.02
N ASP A 90 -2.23 17.43 0.19
CA ASP A 90 -3.64 17.69 0.49
C ASP A 90 -3.93 17.61 2.01
N LEU A 91 -2.97 17.19 2.84
CA LEU A 91 -3.15 17.07 4.30
C LEU A 91 -3.45 18.42 4.98
N ALA A 92 -3.01 19.54 4.40
CA ALA A 92 -3.32 20.87 4.90
C ALA A 92 -4.83 21.15 4.94
N HIS A 93 -5.62 20.49 4.07
CA HIS A 93 -7.08 20.61 4.07
C HIS A 93 -7.74 20.01 5.33
N LEU A 94 -7.05 19.14 6.07
CA LEU A 94 -7.53 18.60 7.34
C LEU A 94 -7.31 19.55 8.53
N VAL A 95 -6.34 20.46 8.47
CA VAL A 95 -5.93 21.32 9.59
C VAL A 95 -7.08 22.19 10.14
N PRO A 96 -7.93 22.81 9.32
CA PRO A 96 -9.08 23.57 9.83
C PRO A 96 -10.05 22.75 10.68
N TRP A 97 -10.12 21.43 10.44
CA TRP A 97 -11.04 20.51 11.10
C TRP A 97 -10.39 19.74 12.26
N MET A 98 -9.07 19.57 12.18
CA MET A 98 -8.22 18.84 13.15
C MET A 98 -6.87 19.55 13.29
N PRO A 99 -6.80 20.65 14.07
CA PRO A 99 -5.57 21.45 14.17
C PRO A 99 -4.33 20.66 14.63
N SER A 100 -4.50 19.58 15.40
CA SER A 100 -3.41 18.70 15.81
C SER A 100 -2.68 18.01 14.64
N MET A 101 -3.29 17.96 13.44
CA MET A 101 -2.64 17.45 12.23
C MET A 101 -1.47 18.32 11.80
N GLU A 102 -1.48 19.63 12.07
CA GLU A 102 -0.42 20.55 11.61
C GLU A 102 0.96 20.09 12.09
N ARG A 103 1.08 19.81 13.40
CA ARG A 103 2.32 19.28 13.98
C ARG A 103 2.63 17.88 13.46
N THR A 104 1.61 17.00 13.42
CA THR A 104 1.79 15.61 12.98
C THR A 104 2.32 15.52 11.54
N VAL A 105 1.90 16.43 10.65
CA VAL A 105 2.36 16.50 9.25
C VAL A 105 3.78 17.07 9.16
N ALA A 106 4.09 18.09 9.96
CA ALA A 106 5.43 18.66 10.02
C ALA A 106 6.48 17.65 10.52
N ASP A 107 6.09 16.77 11.44
CA ASP A 107 6.96 15.79 12.08
C ASP A 107 7.19 14.51 11.23
N ILE A 108 6.63 14.39 10.02
CA ILE A 108 6.88 13.23 9.16
C ILE A 108 8.33 13.26 8.66
N PRO A 109 9.17 12.25 8.98
CA PRO A 109 10.55 12.20 8.53
C PRO A 109 10.68 12.21 7.00
N GLU A 110 11.76 12.78 6.48
CA GLU A 110 12.06 12.76 5.04
C GLU A 110 12.26 11.34 4.51
N ASP A 111 12.75 10.42 5.35
CA ASP A 111 12.97 9.01 5.02
C ASP A 111 11.81 8.10 5.41
N ALA A 112 10.64 8.67 5.71
CA ALA A 112 9.44 7.89 5.96
C ALA A 112 9.10 7.01 4.74
N PRO A 113 8.59 5.78 4.94
CA PRO A 113 8.32 4.88 3.83
C PRO A 113 7.13 5.36 2.99
N HIS A 114 7.18 5.07 1.69
CA HIS A 114 6.08 5.31 0.75
C HIS A 114 5.02 4.19 0.80
N TRP A 115 3.85 4.41 0.20
CA TRP A 115 2.77 3.43 0.02
C TRP A 115 3.14 2.34 -0.98
N ASP A 116 4.14 2.57 -1.83
CA ASP A 116 4.40 1.71 -2.98
C ASP A 116 5.49 0.68 -2.68
N PHE A 117 5.14 -0.59 -2.79
CA PHE A 117 6.12 -1.66 -2.94
C PHE A 117 6.28 -1.96 -4.43
N SER A 118 7.34 -1.39 -5.01
CA SER A 118 7.67 -1.57 -6.43
C SER A 118 8.47 -2.85 -6.63
N VAL A 119 8.18 -3.57 -7.71
CA VAL A 119 8.90 -4.78 -8.13
C VAL A 119 9.31 -4.66 -9.59
N PHE A 120 10.48 -5.18 -9.89
CA PHE A 120 10.96 -5.35 -11.25
C PHE A 120 10.36 -6.62 -11.83
N GLN A 121 9.74 -6.53 -12.99
CA GLN A 121 9.14 -7.68 -13.64
C GLN A 121 9.83 -7.92 -15.00
N PRO A 122 10.66 -8.98 -15.08
CA PRO A 122 11.22 -9.42 -16.35
C PRO A 122 10.13 -9.74 -17.37
N ARG A 123 10.34 -9.30 -18.60
CA ARG A 123 9.53 -9.56 -19.80
C ARG A 123 10.45 -10.02 -20.92
N ALA A 124 9.86 -10.56 -22.00
CA ALA A 124 10.63 -11.02 -23.16
C ALA A 124 11.34 -9.86 -23.89
N ASP A 125 10.78 -8.66 -23.80
CA ASP A 125 11.23 -7.44 -24.48
C ASP A 125 11.92 -6.43 -23.54
N GLY A 126 12.06 -6.75 -22.25
CA GLY A 126 12.75 -5.90 -21.28
C GLY A 126 12.24 -6.05 -19.86
N MET A 127 12.40 -4.98 -19.07
CA MET A 127 12.04 -4.92 -17.66
C MET A 127 10.95 -3.88 -17.43
N VAL A 128 9.91 -4.22 -16.67
CA VAL A 128 8.87 -3.26 -16.27
C VAL A 128 8.81 -3.12 -14.75
N ILE A 129 8.56 -1.91 -14.26
CA ILE A 129 8.32 -1.66 -12.83
C ILE A 129 6.82 -1.83 -12.58
N ALA A 130 6.45 -2.82 -11.77
CA ALA A 130 5.09 -3.05 -11.33
C ALA A 130 4.93 -2.63 -9.86
N LYS A 131 3.80 -2.02 -9.51
CA LYS A 131 3.48 -1.66 -8.13
C LYS A 131 2.55 -2.68 -7.52
N LEU A 132 2.85 -3.14 -6.30
CA LEU A 132 1.92 -3.97 -5.53
C LEU A 132 0.93 -3.09 -4.75
N ALA A 133 -0.36 -3.37 -4.89
CA ALA A 133 -1.43 -2.66 -4.19
C ALA A 133 -1.53 -3.06 -2.70
N LEU A 134 -0.51 -2.75 -1.92
CA LEU A 134 -0.50 -3.04 -0.48
C LEU A 134 -1.16 -1.88 0.30
N SER A 135 -1.82 -2.19 1.41
CA SER A 135 -2.33 -1.14 2.32
C SER A 135 -1.18 -0.35 2.91
N ALA A 136 -1.36 0.92 3.24
CA ALA A 136 -0.34 1.80 3.80
C ALA A 136 0.30 1.31 5.12
N GLU A 137 -0.24 0.27 5.77
CA GLU A 137 0.42 -0.39 6.90
C GLU A 137 1.64 -1.24 6.52
N TRP A 138 1.81 -1.60 5.25
CA TRP A 138 2.79 -2.60 4.83
C TRP A 138 4.25 -2.28 5.18
N PRO A 139 4.70 -1.00 5.20
CA PRO A 139 6.08 -0.72 5.60
C PRO A 139 6.33 -1.07 7.07
N ALA A 140 5.30 -1.04 7.92
CA ALA A 140 5.39 -1.33 9.34
C ALA A 140 5.15 -2.81 9.69
N TRP A 141 4.89 -3.67 8.70
CA TRP A 141 4.69 -5.11 8.96
C TRP A 141 5.98 -5.76 9.49
N SER A 142 5.85 -6.75 10.37
CA SER A 142 6.98 -7.60 10.77
C SER A 142 7.47 -8.46 9.60
N LYS A 143 8.72 -8.95 9.67
CA LYS A 143 9.25 -9.91 8.68
C LYS A 143 8.36 -11.17 8.55
N LYS A 144 7.72 -11.62 9.63
CA LYS A 144 6.78 -12.75 9.60
C LYS A 144 5.56 -12.46 8.72
N GLN A 145 5.01 -11.25 8.82
CA GLN A 145 3.89 -10.80 8.00
C GLN A 145 4.33 -10.57 6.55
N ALA A 146 5.53 -10.02 6.33
CA ALA A 146 6.13 -9.87 5.01
C ALA A 146 6.31 -11.22 4.31
N ARG A 147 6.82 -12.23 5.02
CA ARG A 147 6.95 -13.61 4.52
C ARG A 147 5.61 -14.18 4.09
N ALA A 148 4.57 -14.03 4.91
CA ALA A 148 3.22 -14.48 4.58
C ALA A 148 2.62 -13.74 3.35
N ALA A 149 2.94 -12.45 3.20
CA ALA A 149 2.57 -11.65 2.03
C ALA A 149 3.45 -11.89 0.79
N ARG A 150 4.45 -12.80 0.89
CA ARG A 150 5.45 -13.09 -0.15
C ARG A 150 6.24 -11.85 -0.57
N LEU A 151 6.64 -11.05 0.41
CA LEU A 151 7.48 -9.86 0.27
C LEU A 151 8.95 -10.14 0.67
N VAL A 152 9.31 -11.41 0.85
CA VAL A 152 10.69 -11.86 1.10
C VAL A 152 11.20 -12.61 -0.12
N CYS A 153 12.53 -12.67 -0.28
CA CYS A 153 13.16 -13.44 -1.34
C CYS A 153 12.80 -14.92 -1.20
N ALA A 154 12.31 -15.52 -2.27
CA ALA A 154 11.94 -16.94 -2.29
C ALA A 154 13.14 -17.90 -2.18
N GLU A 155 14.37 -17.42 -2.44
CA GLU A 155 15.60 -18.24 -2.38
C GLU A 155 16.31 -18.10 -1.03
N CYS A 156 16.54 -16.87 -0.58
CA CYS A 156 17.38 -16.59 0.60
C CYS A 156 16.63 -15.99 1.80
N ASP A 157 15.30 -15.84 1.72
CA ASP A 157 14.43 -15.27 2.78
C ASP A 157 14.81 -13.84 3.23
N TYR A 158 15.58 -13.12 2.41
CA TYR A 158 15.88 -11.70 2.64
C TYR A 158 14.60 -10.86 2.60
N ASP A 159 14.48 -9.85 3.46
CA ASP A 159 13.31 -8.96 3.49
C ASP A 159 13.42 -7.90 2.40
N LEU A 160 12.71 -8.08 1.28
CA LEU A 160 12.83 -7.24 0.10
C LEU A 160 12.26 -5.83 0.27
N ARG A 161 11.71 -5.54 1.45
CA ARG A 161 11.23 -4.21 1.83
C ARG A 161 12.36 -3.30 2.29
N GLU A 162 13.54 -3.85 2.58
CA GLU A 162 14.75 -3.10 2.88
C GLU A 162 15.34 -2.50 1.59
N PHE A 163 14.64 -1.52 1.02
CA PHE A 163 14.94 -0.88 -0.27
C PHE A 163 16.30 -0.14 -0.34
N LYS A 164 17.06 -0.11 0.75
CA LYS A 164 18.39 0.52 0.81
C LYS A 164 19.50 -0.38 0.26
N ASP A 165 19.25 -1.68 0.08
CA ASP A 165 20.18 -2.60 -0.57
C ASP A 165 19.87 -2.71 -2.07
N GLU A 166 20.53 -1.87 -2.87
CA GLU A 166 20.39 -1.84 -4.33
C GLU A 166 20.78 -3.17 -5.00
N THR A 167 21.56 -4.03 -4.33
CA THR A 167 21.91 -5.35 -4.86
C THR A 167 20.80 -6.39 -4.63
N ARG A 168 19.82 -6.07 -3.77
CA ARG A 168 18.73 -6.97 -3.38
C ARG A 168 17.35 -6.47 -3.77
N MET A 169 17.27 -5.69 -4.84
CA MET A 169 15.99 -5.23 -5.39
C MET A 169 15.02 -6.39 -5.66
N PRO A 170 13.69 -6.19 -5.48
CA PRO A 170 12.69 -7.24 -5.67
C PRO A 170 12.36 -7.48 -7.15
N PHE A 171 12.58 -8.70 -7.64
CA PHE A 171 12.18 -9.15 -8.98
C PHE A 171 11.01 -10.16 -8.91
N ASP A 172 9.94 -9.97 -9.70
CA ASP A 172 8.85 -10.93 -9.91
C ASP A 172 9.26 -12.00 -10.94
N VAL A 173 10.07 -12.97 -10.50
CA VAL A 173 10.54 -14.10 -11.30
C VAL A 173 9.63 -15.30 -11.08
N ARG A 174 8.74 -15.55 -12.05
CA ARG A 174 7.68 -16.56 -11.93
C ARG A 174 8.16 -17.94 -12.35
N LEU A 175 7.71 -18.96 -11.64
CA LEU A 175 8.02 -20.34 -11.99
C LEU A 175 7.26 -20.76 -13.26
N PRO A 176 7.88 -21.48 -14.20
CA PRO A 176 7.23 -21.95 -15.42
C PRO A 176 5.94 -22.76 -15.17
N GLU A 177 5.92 -23.57 -14.11
CA GLU A 177 4.76 -24.37 -13.69
C GLU A 177 3.64 -23.53 -13.06
N ARG A 178 3.93 -22.28 -12.66
CA ARG A 178 2.98 -21.36 -12.03
C ARG A 178 3.14 -19.92 -12.55
N PRO A 179 2.95 -19.68 -13.85
CA PRO A 179 3.27 -18.39 -14.49
C PRO A 179 2.35 -17.24 -14.07
N LYS A 180 1.24 -17.54 -13.39
CA LYS A 180 0.30 -16.55 -12.81
C LYS A 180 0.58 -16.25 -11.35
N ALA A 181 1.37 -17.06 -10.66
CA ALA A 181 1.67 -16.86 -9.25
C ALA A 181 2.89 -15.96 -9.10
N ARG A 182 2.71 -14.82 -8.41
CA ARG A 182 3.83 -13.94 -8.05
C ARG A 182 4.85 -14.70 -7.21
N ARG A 183 6.12 -14.51 -7.55
CA ARG A 183 7.27 -15.04 -6.80
C ARG A 183 8.37 -13.99 -6.81
N LEU A 184 8.69 -13.46 -5.65
CA LEU A 184 9.72 -12.44 -5.53
C LEU A 184 11.08 -13.07 -5.22
N VAL A 185 12.11 -12.61 -5.92
CA VAL A 185 13.52 -13.01 -5.74
C VAL A 185 14.36 -11.74 -5.70
N CYS A 186 15.39 -11.68 -4.86
CA CYS A 186 16.31 -10.54 -4.84
C CYS A 186 17.26 -10.58 -6.04
N GLY A 187 17.71 -9.41 -6.50
CA GLY A 187 18.65 -9.26 -7.63
C GLY A 187 19.85 -10.22 -7.57
N GLN A 188 20.54 -10.28 -6.43
CA GLN A 188 21.63 -11.23 -6.18
C GLN A 188 21.27 -12.72 -6.46
N CYS A 189 20.04 -13.14 -6.18
CA CYS A 189 19.61 -14.53 -6.35
C CYS A 189 19.07 -14.85 -7.74
N CYS A 190 18.72 -13.83 -8.54
CA CYS A 190 18.15 -14.01 -9.88
C CYS A 190 18.95 -13.31 -10.99
N ASN A 191 20.18 -12.91 -10.73
CA ASN A 191 21.02 -12.17 -11.68
C ASN A 191 20.29 -10.93 -12.24
N ASP A 192 19.68 -10.14 -11.35
CA ASP A 192 18.87 -8.97 -11.68
C ASP A 192 17.77 -9.24 -12.73
N GLY A 193 17.26 -10.48 -12.75
CA GLY A 193 16.22 -10.92 -13.66
C GLY A 193 16.68 -11.13 -15.11
N VAL A 194 17.98 -11.01 -15.41
CA VAL A 194 18.54 -11.20 -16.76
C VAL A 194 18.25 -12.59 -17.28
N ASP A 195 18.53 -13.62 -16.47
CA ASP A 195 18.30 -15.02 -16.84
C ASP A 195 16.82 -15.28 -17.21
N GLU A 196 15.89 -14.64 -16.49
CA GLU A 196 14.46 -14.77 -16.77
C GLU A 196 14.05 -14.03 -18.05
N MET A 197 14.61 -12.84 -18.31
CA MET A 197 14.38 -12.13 -19.58
C MET A 197 14.85 -12.97 -20.77
N GLU A 198 16.05 -13.55 -20.70
CA GLU A 198 16.61 -14.41 -21.76
C GLU A 198 15.71 -15.64 -22.00
N ARG A 199 15.24 -16.29 -20.92
CA ARG A 199 14.31 -17.42 -21.01
C ARG A 199 13.00 -17.01 -21.68
N LEU A 200 12.43 -15.87 -21.32
CA LEU A 200 11.18 -15.36 -21.88
C LEU A 200 11.34 -14.96 -23.36
N ALA A 201 12.46 -14.34 -23.72
CA ALA A 201 12.79 -14.00 -25.11
C ALA A 201 12.92 -15.27 -25.98
N ALA A 202 13.61 -16.29 -25.47
CA ALA A 202 13.75 -17.57 -26.17
C ALA A 202 12.42 -18.31 -26.36
N LEU A 203 11.45 -18.13 -25.46
CA LEU A 203 10.10 -18.68 -25.62
C LEU A 203 9.24 -17.87 -26.60
N ALA A 204 9.37 -16.55 -26.61
CA ALA A 204 8.66 -15.67 -27.55
C ALA A 204 9.14 -15.84 -29.00
N GLY A 205 10.41 -16.22 -29.20
CA GLY A 205 11.00 -16.46 -30.51
C GLY A 205 10.78 -17.85 -31.11
N LYS A 206 10.12 -18.78 -30.40
CA LYS A 206 9.78 -20.10 -30.94
C LYS A 206 8.42 -20.03 -31.67
N PRO A 207 8.33 -20.39 -32.96
CA PRO A 207 7.04 -20.56 -33.62
C PRO A 207 6.28 -21.72 -32.96
N SER A 208 4.98 -21.51 -32.73
CA SER A 208 4.03 -22.51 -32.22
C SER A 208 3.87 -23.70 -33.15
#